data_AF-A0A7G1I1X3-F1
#
_entry.id   AF-A0A7G1I1X3-F1
#
_cell.length_a   1.000
_cell.length_b   1.000
_cell.length_c   1.000
_cell.angle_alpha   90.00
_cell.angle_beta   90.00
_cell.angle_gamma   90.00
#
_symmetry.space_group_name_H-M   'P 1'
#
loop_
_entity.id
_entity.type
_entity.pdbx_description
1 polymer ?
#
loop_
_entity_poly.entity_id
_entity_poly.type
_entity_poly.pdbx_seq_one_letter_code
_entity_poly.pdbx_strand_id
1 'polypeptide(L)' 'MKAGGSDVITTVYFGEGPPDKYQTTGVIDSTSWSTGQPSTNAGVIVCTHIQVVYSGVNLTSPSTCAQTNFS' A
#
# COMPACT_ATOMS: atom_id res chain seq x y z
N MET A 1 -7.88 19.44 -10.30
CA MET A 1 -7.58 18.98 -8.94
C MET A 1 -6.74 17.71 -9.04
N LYS A 2 -5.45 17.75 -8.70
CA LYS A 2 -4.61 16.54 -8.73
C LYS A 2 -4.88 15.83 -7.41
N ALA A 3 -5.82 14.89 -7.44
CA ALA A 3 -6.06 13.98 -6.34
C ALA A 3 -4.73 13.29 -5.99
N GLY A 4 -4.49 13.05 -4.69
CA GLY A 4 -3.35 12.28 -4.23
C GLY A 4 -3.15 11.05 -5.11
N GLY A 5 -1.96 10.91 -5.67
CA GLY A 5 -1.64 9.80 -6.55
C GLY A 5 -1.73 8.47 -5.80
N SER A 6 -1.85 7.37 -6.54
CA SER A 6 -1.59 6.06 -5.97
C SER A 6 -0.10 5.95 -5.70
N ASP A 7 0.28 5.73 -4.44
CA ASP A 7 1.62 5.31 -4.07
C ASP A 7 1.66 3.77 -3.98
N VAL A 8 2.78 3.18 -4.39
CA VAL A 8 2.98 1.72 -4.37
C VAL A 8 4.16 1.40 -3.46
N ILE A 9 3.93 0.55 -2.47
CA ILE A 9 4.96 0.05 -1.56
C ILE A 9 5.20 -1.42 -1.92
N THR A 10 6.43 -1.76 -2.33
CA THR A 10 6.80 -3.12 -2.73
C THR A 10 7.77 -3.72 -1.73
N THR A 11 7.41 -4.88 -1.18
CA THR A 11 8.31 -5.70 -0.36
C THR A 11 8.64 -6.96 -1.15
N VAL A 12 9.94 -7.22 -1.38
CA VAL A 12 10.41 -8.40 -2.12
C VAL A 12 11.19 -9.32 -1.18
N TYR A 13 10.85 -10.61 -1.20
CA TYR A 13 11.54 -11.64 -0.45
C TYR A 13 12.18 -12.64 -1.43
N PHE A 14 13.46 -12.94 -1.21
CA PHE A 14 14.26 -13.84 -2.05
C PHE A 14 14.75 -15.10 -1.31
N GLY A 15 14.18 -15.43 -0.15
CA GLY A 15 14.60 -16.59 0.64
C GLY A 15 13.95 -17.90 0.18
N GLU A 16 14.55 -19.02 0.56
CA GLU A 16 14.01 -20.35 0.36
C GLU A 16 13.12 -20.74 1.56
N GLY A 17 11.87 -21.14 1.30
CA GLY A 17 10.96 -21.62 2.34
C GLY A 17 9.52 -21.12 2.17
N PRO A 18 8.60 -21.53 3.06
CA PRO A 18 7.25 -20.99 3.11
C PRO A 18 7.30 -19.47 3.37
N PRO A 19 6.40 -18.67 2.76
CA PRO A 19 6.34 -17.25 3.06
C PRO A 19 6.04 -17.02 4.55
N ASP A 20 6.89 -16.24 5.21
CA ASP A 20 6.62 -15.77 6.56
C ASP A 20 5.53 -14.69 6.58
N LYS A 21 4.97 -14.42 7.75
CA LYS A 21 4.04 -13.29 7.92
C LYS A 21 4.82 -11.99 7.78
N TYR A 22 4.57 -11.25 6.70
CA TYR A 22 5.10 -9.90 6.52
C TYR A 22 4.12 -8.84 6.99
N GLN A 23 4.62 -7.86 7.72
CA GLN A 23 3.87 -6.67 8.10
C GLN A 23 4.62 -5.45 7.58
N THR A 24 3.97 -4.69 6.71
CA THR A 24 4.47 -3.39 6.25
C THR A 24 3.77 -2.30 7.06
N THR A 25 4.55 -1.46 7.73
CA THR A 25 4.06 -0.29 8.46
C THR A 25 4.53 0.98 7.75
N GLY A 26 3.70 2.01 7.80
CA GLY A 26 3.99 3.30 7.18
C GLY A 26 3.18 4.41 7.83
N VAL A 27 3.59 5.65 7.56
CA VAL A 27 2.89 6.87 8.00
C VAL A 27 2.42 7.61 6.75
N ILE A 28 1.19 8.12 6.79
CA ILE A 28 0.61 8.91 5.71
C ILE A 28 0.40 10.32 6.23
N ASP A 29 1.19 11.27 5.72
CA ASP A 29 1.05 12.69 6.00
C ASP A 29 0.35 13.37 4.81
N SER A 30 -0.97 13.47 4.89
CA SER A 30 -1.75 14.12 3.83
C SER A 30 -1.63 15.63 3.93
N THR A 31 -1.23 16.29 2.84
CA THR A 31 -1.14 17.75 2.76
C THR A 31 -2.04 18.28 1.66
N SER A 32 -2.86 19.28 1.97
CA SER A 32 -3.68 19.99 0.99
C SER A 32 -2.82 20.83 0.06
N TRP A 33 -2.92 20.62 -1.25
CA TRP A 33 -2.14 21.39 -2.23
C TRP A 33 -2.56 22.87 -2.32
N SER A 34 -3.81 23.19 -1.98
CA SER A 34 -4.32 24.57 -2.06
C SER A 34 -3.93 25.42 -0.86
N THR A 35 -3.80 24.81 0.32
CA THR A 35 -3.54 25.53 1.58
C THR A 35 -2.17 25.23 2.17
N GLY A 36 -1.50 24.17 1.72
CA GLY A 36 -0.26 23.67 2.33
C GLY A 36 -0.44 23.09 3.74
N GLN A 37 -1.69 23.00 4.22
CA GLN A 37 -2.01 22.52 5.57
C GLN A 37 -2.26 21.01 5.57
N PRO A 38 -2.08 20.33 6.73
CA PRO A 38 -2.45 18.93 6.88
C PRO A 38 -3.93 18.69 6.53
N SER A 39 -4.20 17.70 5.69
CA SER A 39 -5.53 17.32 5.24
C SER A 39 -6.02 16.07 5.95
N THR A 40 -6.47 16.23 7.19
CA THR A 40 -6.96 15.13 8.04
C THR A 40 -8.39 14.67 7.68
N ASN A 41 -9.09 15.39 6.79
CA ASN A 41 -10.38 14.98 6.25
C ASN A 41 -10.27 14.08 4.99
N ALA A 42 -9.07 13.66 4.61
CA ALA A 42 -8.88 12.76 3.48
C ALA A 42 -9.19 11.31 3.87
N GLY A 43 -9.95 10.60 3.03
CA GLY A 43 -10.13 9.16 3.18
C GLY A 43 -8.89 8.42 2.69
N VAL A 44 -8.30 7.56 3.54
CA VAL A 44 -7.13 6.75 3.20
C VAL A 44 -7.56 5.33 2.92
N ILE A 45 -7.26 4.82 1.71
CA ILE A 45 -7.52 3.44 1.32
C ILE A 45 -6.18 2.76 1.09
N VAL A 46 -5.92 1.66 1.80
CA VAL A 46 -4.72 0.84 1.64
C VAL A 46 -5.14 -0.51 1.10
N CYS A 47 -4.55 -0.92 -0.02
CA CYS A 47 -4.78 -2.22 -0.63
C CYS A 47 -3.48 -3.02 -0.69
N THR A 48 -3.55 -4.31 -0.41
CA THR A 48 -2.42 -5.23 -0.48
C THR A 48 -2.74 -6.42 -1.38
N HIS A 49 -1.75 -6.88 -2.13
CA HIS A 49 -1.77 -8.14 -2.86
C HIS A 49 -0.37 -8.74 -2.84
N ILE A 50 -0.27 -10.04 -3.06
CA ILE A 50 0.99 -10.78 -3.09
C ILE A 50 1.21 -11.26 -4.50
N GLN A 51 2.41 -11.03 -5.04
CA GLN A 51 2.83 -11.57 -6.31
C GLN A 51 3.97 -12.58 -6.07
N VAL A 52 3.84 -13.77 -6.63
CA VAL A 52 4.85 -14.82 -6.58
C VAL A 52 5.24 -15.20 -8.00
N VAL A 53 6.55 -15.20 -8.27
CA VAL A 53 7.11 -15.59 -9.57
C VAL A 53 8.01 -16.80 -9.36
N TYR A 54 7.65 -17.94 -9.95
CA TYR A 54 8.49 -19.15 -9.97
C TYR A 54 8.45 -19.82 -11.34
N SER A 55 9.62 -20.22 -11.86
CA SER A 55 9.78 -20.98 -13.11
C SER A 55 8.94 -20.47 -14.31
N GLY A 56 8.81 -19.15 -14.48
CA GLY A 56 8.04 -18.53 -15.56
C GLY A 56 6.53 -18.38 -15.31
N VAL A 57 6.03 -18.83 -14.16
CA VAL A 57 4.64 -18.63 -13.73
C VAL A 57 4.56 -17.40 -12.83
N ASN A 58 3.62 -16.51 -13.13
CA ASN A 58 3.34 -15.30 -12.35
C ASN A 58 1.95 -15.43 -11.71
N LEU A 59 1.91 -15.59 -10.39
CA LEU A 59 0.67 -15.67 -9.62
C LEU A 59 0.49 -14.38 -8.84
N THR A 60 -0.72 -13.83 -8.87
CA THR A 60 -1.11 -12.65 -8.09
C THR A 60 -2.32 -12.98 -7.25
N SER A 61 -2.26 -12.72 -5.95
CA SER A 61 -3.42 -12.84 -5.08
C SER A 61 -4.47 -11.77 -5.40
N PRO A 62 -5.75 -11.98 -5.06
CA PRO A 62 -6.71 -10.90 -5.02
C PRO A 62 -6.24 -9.77 -4.09
N SER A 63 -6.61 -8.53 -4.43
CA SER A 63 -6.34 -7.39 -3.57
C SER A 63 -7.28 -7.39 -2.36
N THR A 64 -6.73 -7.16 -1.18
CA THR A 64 -7.50 -6.91 0.05
C THR A 64 -7.29 -5.47 0.47
N CYS A 65 -8.38 -4.74 0.74
CA CYS A 65 -8.31 -3.31 1.02
C CYS A 65 -8.91 -2.98 2.40
N ALA A 66 -8.32 -2.00 3.07
CA ALA A 66 -8.83 -1.42 4.30
C ALA A 66 -8.87 0.11 4.17
N GLN A 67 -9.90 0.73 4.73
CA GLN A 67 -10.01 2.18 4.80
C GLN A 67 -9.78 2.65 6.23
N THR A 68 -9.00 3.71 6.38
CA THR A 68 -8.75 4.36 7.67
C THR A 68 -8.98 5.86 7.57
N ASN A 69 -9.26 6.48 8.70
CA ASN A 69 -9.41 7.92 8.86
C ASN A 69 -8.33 8.45 9.81
N PHE A 70 -8.03 9.74 9.73
CA PHE A 70 -7.15 10.41 10.67
C PHE A 70 -7.86 10.59 12.03
N SER A 71 -7.13 10.46 13.14
CA SER A 71 -7.61 10.62 14.52
C SER A 71 -7.02 11.86 15.18
#